data_AF-A0A7C8ZLR0-F1
#
_entry.id   AF-A0A7C8ZLR0-F1
#
_cell.length_a   1.000
_cell.length_b   1.000
_cell.length_c   1.000
_cell.angle_alpha   90.00
_cell.angle_beta   90.00
_cell.angle_gamma   90.00
#
_symmetry.space_group_name_H-M   'P 1'
#
loop_
_entity.id
_entity.type
_entity.pdbx_description
1 polymer ?
#
loop_
_entity_poly.entity_id
_entity_poly.type
_entity_poly.pdbx_seq_one_letter_code
_entity_poly.pdbx_strand_id
1 'polypeptide(L)'
;MASSIMSNATVVTRATPAQASMVAPFTGLRSASAFPVTKKGKHGTSLPSTGCRVKCMQVWPPLGKKKFETLSYLPELSETSLLAEVQYLLNKGWIPCLEFELEHGFVYRENNRSPGYYDGRYWT
;
A
#
# COMPACT_ATOMS: atom_id res chain seq x y z
N MET A 1 -32.57 -20.59 55.01
CA MET A 1 -32.12 -21.35 53.82
C MET A 1 -30.76 -20.80 53.40
N ALA A 2 -29.80 -21.71 53.29
CA ALA A 2 -28.64 -21.75 52.40
C ALA A 2 -27.78 -20.49 52.12
N SER A 3 -26.55 -20.59 52.65
CA SER A 3 -25.26 -20.48 51.95
C SER A 3 -24.67 -19.14 51.51
N SER A 4 -23.52 -18.86 52.12
CA SER A 4 -22.36 -18.12 51.64
C SER A 4 -21.80 -18.64 50.31
N ILE A 5 -21.34 -17.74 49.43
CA ILE A 5 -20.33 -18.06 48.40
C ILE A 5 -19.44 -16.85 48.11
N MET A 6 -18.26 -16.92 48.72
CA MET A 6 -16.90 -16.62 48.24
C MET A 6 -16.71 -15.63 47.07
N SER A 7 -15.88 -14.63 47.36
CA SER A 7 -15.00 -13.92 46.42
C SER A 7 -14.27 -14.88 45.50
N ASN A 8 -14.16 -14.55 44.21
CA ASN A 8 -13.04 -15.00 43.40
C ASN A 8 -12.60 -13.90 42.44
N ALA A 9 -11.40 -13.38 42.68
CA ALA A 9 -10.68 -12.53 41.76
C ALA A 9 -10.07 -13.39 40.65
N THR A 10 -10.32 -13.03 39.40
CA THR A 10 -9.46 -13.40 38.27
C THR A 10 -9.47 -12.27 37.24
N VAL A 11 -8.58 -11.29 37.46
CA VAL A 11 -8.13 -10.41 36.40
C VAL A 11 -7.23 -11.25 35.50
N VAL A 12 -7.74 -11.67 34.34
CA VAL A 12 -6.92 -12.31 33.31
C VAL A 12 -6.14 -11.20 32.59
N THR A 13 -5.00 -10.82 33.15
CA THR A 13 -3.95 -10.14 32.40
C THR A 13 -3.31 -11.14 31.45
N ARG A 14 -3.85 -11.26 30.23
CA ARG A 14 -3.20 -12.01 29.16
C ARG A 14 -2.11 -11.14 28.55
N ALA A 15 -1.01 -10.95 29.27
CA ALA A 15 0.22 -10.41 28.71
C ALA A 15 0.83 -11.50 27.81
N THR A 16 0.58 -11.44 26.52
CA THR A 16 1.38 -12.19 25.53
C THR A 16 2.81 -11.65 25.59
N PRO A 17 3.85 -12.48 25.76
CA PRO A 17 5.20 -12.00 25.56
C PRO A 17 5.35 -11.63 24.08
N ALA A 18 5.60 -10.35 23.82
CA ALA A 18 6.02 -9.92 22.50
C ALA A 18 7.37 -10.60 22.20
N GLN A 19 7.38 -11.59 21.32
CA GLN A 19 8.63 -12.07 20.75
C GLN A 19 9.26 -10.90 19.98
N ALA A 20 10.33 -10.34 20.54
CA ALA A 20 11.18 -9.44 19.80
C ALA A 20 11.69 -10.20 18.57
N SER A 21 11.23 -9.83 17.38
CA SER A 21 11.89 -10.25 16.15
C SER A 21 13.26 -9.55 16.15
N MET A 22 14.26 -10.25 16.68
CA MET A 22 15.65 -9.81 16.64
C MET A 22 16.05 -9.82 15.17
N VAL A 23 15.94 -8.66 14.52
CA VAL A 23 16.52 -8.44 13.19
C VAL A 23 18.02 -8.63 13.37
N ALA A 24 18.56 -9.70 12.76
CA ALA A 24 20.00 -9.95 12.78
C ALA A 24 20.72 -8.68 12.28
N PRO A 25 21.84 -8.27 12.92
CA PRO A 25 22.57 -7.10 12.48
C PRO A 25 22.95 -7.27 11.00
N PHE A 26 22.57 -6.28 10.19
CA PHE A 26 22.96 -6.19 8.79
C PHE A 26 24.49 -6.12 8.73
N THR A 27 25.12 -7.27 8.55
CA THR A 27 26.53 -7.35 8.20
C THR A 27 26.60 -6.89 6.76
N GLY A 28 27.19 -5.71 6.55
CA GLY A 28 27.08 -4.95 5.31
C GLY A 28 27.37 -5.73 4.04
N LEU A 29 26.91 -5.18 2.91
CA LEU A 29 27.24 -5.62 1.56
C LEU A 29 28.75 -5.85 1.45
N ARG A 30 29.19 -7.11 1.41
CA ARG A 30 30.57 -7.42 1.02
C ARG A 30 30.70 -7.04 -0.45
N SER A 31 31.39 -5.95 -0.73
CA SER A 31 31.75 -5.53 -2.08
C SER A 31 32.61 -6.62 -2.70
N ALA A 32 32.02 -7.49 -3.53
CA ALA A 32 32.78 -8.36 -4.40
C ALA A 32 33.29 -7.53 -5.58
N SER A 33 34.34 -6.74 -5.36
CA SER A 33 35.14 -6.20 -6.47
C SER A 33 35.98 -7.33 -7.06
N ALA A 34 35.34 -8.23 -7.81
CA ALA A 34 36.03 -9.27 -8.55
C ALA A 34 36.20 -8.81 -10.00
N PHE A 35 37.34 -8.18 -10.30
CA PHE A 35 37.80 -8.05 -11.67
C PHE A 35 38.01 -9.47 -12.24
N PRO A 36 37.53 -9.77 -13.46
CA PRO A 36 37.64 -11.13 -13.99
C PRO A 36 39.09 -11.40 -14.42
N VAL A 37 39.87 -12.05 -13.56
CA VAL A 37 41.16 -12.64 -13.93
C VAL A 37 41.01 -14.16 -13.97
N THR A 38 41.27 -14.69 -15.17
CA THR A 38 41.41 -16.10 -15.57
C THR A 38 40.14 -16.95 -15.71
N LYS A 39 39.84 -17.31 -16.96
CA LYS A 39 38.91 -18.37 -17.35
C LYS A 39 39.46 -19.73 -16.90
N LYS A 40 38.76 -20.41 -15.99
CA LYS A 40 38.86 -21.87 -15.85
C LYS A 40 37.49 -22.49 -16.06
N GLY A 41 37.42 -23.38 -17.04
CA GLY A 41 36.21 -24.12 -17.39
C GLY A 41 35.91 -25.22 -16.40
N LYS A 42 34.65 -25.30 -15.98
CA LYS A 42 33.79 -26.49 -15.99
C LYS A 42 32.40 -26.05 -15.53
N HIS A 43 31.42 -26.46 -16.31
CA HIS A 43 30.01 -26.07 -16.22
C HIS A 43 29.40 -26.61 -14.91
N GLY A 44 29.13 -25.70 -13.97
CA GLY A 44 28.46 -25.97 -12.70
C GLY A 44 27.80 -24.67 -12.26
N THR A 45 26.74 -24.27 -12.93
CA THR A 45 26.04 -22.99 -12.73
C THR A 45 25.15 -23.05 -11.49
N SER A 46 25.70 -23.39 -10.33
CA SER A 46 25.07 -23.10 -9.04
C SER A 46 25.83 -21.96 -8.38
N LEU A 47 25.50 -20.73 -8.80
CA LEU A 47 25.77 -19.57 -7.94
C LEU A 47 25.08 -19.85 -6.59
N PRO A 48 25.79 -19.80 -5.46
CA PRO A 48 25.14 -19.92 -4.16
C PRO A 48 24.16 -18.75 -4.00
N SER A 49 22.87 -19.03 -4.15
CA SER A 49 21.81 -18.10 -3.81
C SER A 49 21.88 -17.90 -2.30
N THR A 50 22.55 -16.83 -1.86
CA THR A 50 22.41 -16.34 -0.49
C THR A 50 20.93 -16.27 -0.17
N GLY A 51 20.47 -17.02 0.85
CA GLY A 51 19.05 -17.12 1.24
C GLY A 51 18.38 -15.81 1.65
N CYS A 52 19.07 -14.67 1.49
CA CYS A 52 18.50 -13.34 1.54
C CYS A 52 17.99 -12.96 0.15
N ARG A 53 16.68 -13.05 -0.07
CA ARG A 53 16.04 -12.30 -1.17
C ARG A 53 16.21 -10.81 -0.85
N VAL A 54 17.29 -10.21 -1.33
CA VAL A 54 17.43 -8.76 -1.29
C VAL A 54 16.30 -8.20 -2.15
N LYS A 55 15.29 -7.59 -1.52
CA LYS A 55 14.29 -6.81 -2.26
C LYS A 55 15.02 -5.58 -2.78
N CYS A 56 15.32 -5.57 -4.08
CA CYS A 56 15.89 -4.42 -4.77
C CYS A 56 14.94 -3.21 -4.72
N MET A 57 15.46 -2.03 -5.08
CA MET A 57 14.65 -0.83 -5.33
C MET A 57 13.55 -1.14 -6.36
N GLN A 58 12.32 -0.78 -6.05
CA GLN A 58 11.19 -0.91 -6.97
C GLN A 58 11.03 0.38 -7.76
N VAL A 59 10.74 0.24 -9.06
CA VAL A 59 10.46 1.38 -9.94
C VAL A 59 8.95 1.54 -10.05
N TRP A 60 8.46 2.76 -9.86
CA TRP A 60 7.04 3.07 -10.01
C TRP A 60 6.60 2.90 -11.48
N PRO A 61 5.50 2.18 -11.77
CA PRO A 61 5.06 1.97 -13.15
C PRO A 61 4.62 3.28 -13.82
N PRO A 62 5.16 3.63 -15.00
CA PRO A 62 4.77 4.85 -15.72
C PRO A 62 3.50 4.70 -16.56
N LEU A 63 3.04 3.46 -16.80
CA LEU A 63 1.90 3.15 -17.66
C LEU A 63 0.82 2.38 -16.89
N GLY A 64 -0.44 2.52 -17.29
CA GLY A 64 -1.56 1.78 -16.69
C GLY A 64 -1.87 2.15 -15.23
N LYS A 65 -1.40 3.31 -14.76
CA LYS A 65 -1.58 3.81 -13.39
C LYS A 65 -2.17 5.22 -13.35
N LYS A 66 -3.14 5.50 -14.24
CA LYS A 66 -3.94 6.75 -14.16
C LYS A 66 -4.73 6.80 -12.84
N LYS A 67 -5.05 8.01 -12.39
CA LYS A 67 -5.61 8.30 -11.05
C LYS A 67 -6.84 9.20 -11.14
N PHE A 68 -7.68 9.12 -10.12
CA PHE A 68 -8.97 9.81 -10.01
C PHE A 68 -9.03 10.62 -8.71
N GLU A 69 -7.98 11.40 -8.44
CA GLU A 69 -7.87 12.24 -7.23
C GLU A 69 -7.97 11.43 -5.90
N THR A 70 -8.68 11.97 -4.91
CA THR A 70 -8.79 11.44 -3.54
C THR A 70 -9.19 9.96 -3.54
N LEU A 71 -8.55 9.17 -2.66
CA LEU A 71 -8.71 7.70 -2.51
C LEU A 71 -8.14 6.84 -3.65
N SER A 72 -7.85 7.37 -4.85
CA SER A 72 -7.45 6.57 -6.02
C SER A 72 -6.05 5.91 -5.96
N TYR A 73 -5.26 6.19 -4.92
CA TYR A 73 -3.98 5.53 -4.65
C TYR A 73 -4.11 4.31 -3.74
N LEU A 74 -5.26 4.16 -3.06
CA LEU A 74 -5.57 3.03 -2.20
C LEU A 74 -5.99 1.81 -3.04
N PRO A 75 -6.07 0.62 -2.44
CA PRO A 75 -6.79 -0.50 -3.03
C PRO A 75 -8.25 -0.14 -3.33
N GLU A 76 -8.88 -0.89 -4.23
CA GLU A 76 -10.30 -0.72 -4.54
C GLU A 76 -11.16 -0.83 -3.27
N LEU A 77 -12.09 0.11 -3.12
CA LEU A 77 -12.95 0.15 -1.95
C LEU A 77 -13.96 -1.00 -2.00
N SER A 78 -14.10 -1.71 -0.88
CA SER A 78 -15.24 -2.61 -0.69
C SER A 78 -16.54 -1.81 -0.59
N GLU A 79 -17.68 -2.46 -0.86
CA GLU A 79 -19.01 -1.86 -0.69
C GLU A 79 -19.20 -1.27 0.71
N THR A 80 -18.73 -1.97 1.75
CA THR A 80 -18.77 -1.49 3.14
C THR A 80 -17.95 -0.22 3.37
N SER A 81 -16.79 -0.10 2.72
CA SER A 81 -15.93 1.08 2.83
C SER A 81 -16.54 2.26 2.07
N LEU A 82 -17.12 1.99 0.88
CA LEU A 82 -17.83 3.00 0.11
C LEU A 82 -19.02 3.57 0.88
N LEU A 83 -19.82 2.71 1.53
CA LEU A 83 -20.92 3.14 2.40
C LEU A 83 -20.44 4.00 3.58
N ALA A 84 -19.27 3.70 4.15
CA ALA A 84 -18.70 4.51 5.22
C ALA A 84 -18.30 5.93 4.76
N GLU A 85 -17.76 6.06 3.54
CA GLU A 85 -17.46 7.39 2.95
C GLU A 85 -18.74 8.20 2.68
N VAL A 86 -19.79 7.57 2.17
CA VAL A 86 -21.11 8.23 2.02
C VAL A 86 -21.64 8.67 3.37
N GLN A 87 -21.57 7.80 4.39
CA GLN A 87 -22.00 8.15 5.74
C GLN A 87 -21.19 9.30 6.34
N TYR A 88 -19.89 9.39 6.04
CA TYR A 88 -19.06 10.52 6.44
C TYR A 88 -19.59 11.85 5.89
N LEU A 89 -19.97 11.91 4.61
CA LEU A 89 -20.59 13.11 4.01
C LEU A 89 -21.88 13.51 4.73
N LEU A 90 -22.76 12.53 4.98
CA LEU A 90 -24.04 12.75 5.66
C LEU A 90 -23.84 13.24 7.10
N ASN A 91 -22.87 12.68 7.82
CA ASN A 91 -22.52 13.11 9.18
C ASN A 91 -21.99 14.55 9.24
N LYS A 92 -21.41 15.05 8.13
CA LYS A 92 -20.98 16.45 7.98
C LYS A 92 -22.10 17.38 7.53
N GLY A 93 -23.28 16.85 7.20
CA GLY A 93 -24.39 17.62 6.63
C GLY A 93 -24.14 18.03 5.18
N TRP A 94 -23.24 17.36 4.47
CA TRP A 94 -22.98 17.60 3.05
C TRP A 94 -23.93 16.77 2.19
N ILE A 95 -24.39 17.35 1.07
CA ILE A 95 -25.32 16.70 0.15
C ILE A 95 -24.51 15.91 -0.88
N PRO A 96 -24.62 14.57 -0.92
CA PRO A 96 -23.92 13.76 -1.92
C PRO A 96 -24.54 13.95 -3.31
N CYS A 97 -23.70 13.89 -4.34
CA CYS A 97 -24.09 13.91 -5.76
C CYS A 97 -23.28 12.87 -6.53
N LEU A 98 -23.86 12.34 -7.60
CA LEU A 98 -23.18 11.44 -8.53
C LEU A 98 -22.94 12.17 -9.85
N GLU A 99 -21.80 11.90 -10.46
CA GLU A 99 -21.43 12.40 -11.79
C GLU A 99 -20.79 11.24 -12.58
N PHE A 100 -20.93 11.24 -13.91
CA PHE A 100 -20.38 10.23 -14.81
C PHE A 100 -19.94 10.85 -16.16
N GLU A 101 -19.02 10.17 -16.85
CA GLU A 101 -18.47 10.63 -18.13
C GLU A 101 -18.18 9.43 -19.04
N LEU A 102 -18.48 9.57 -20.34
CA LEU A 102 -18.40 8.46 -21.31
C LEU A 102 -17.21 8.59 -22.27
N GLU A 103 -16.77 9.82 -22.55
CA GLU A 103 -15.74 10.12 -23.56
C GLU A 103 -14.42 10.55 -22.92
N HIS A 104 -14.47 11.52 -22.01
CA HIS A 104 -13.29 12.22 -21.49
C HIS A 104 -13.06 12.02 -19.99
N GLY A 105 -12.72 10.79 -19.58
CA GLY A 105 -12.46 10.47 -18.17
C GLY A 105 -11.24 11.14 -17.52
N PHE A 106 -10.49 11.99 -18.24
CA PHE A 106 -9.35 12.74 -17.73
C PHE A 106 -9.31 14.15 -18.31
N VAL A 107 -8.74 15.06 -17.55
CA VAL A 107 -8.51 16.45 -17.95
C VAL A 107 -7.64 16.54 -19.21
N TYR A 108 -8.03 17.43 -20.13
CA TYR A 108 -7.28 17.74 -21.36
C TYR A 108 -7.35 19.24 -21.67
N ARG A 109 -6.74 19.67 -22.78
CA ARG A 109 -6.68 21.09 -23.19
C ARG A 109 -6.84 21.22 -24.70
N GLU A 110 -8.05 21.56 -25.13
CA GLU A 110 -8.43 21.80 -26.51
C GLU A 110 -8.76 23.28 -26.73
N ASN A 111 -9.65 23.85 -25.90
CA ASN A 111 -10.27 25.15 -26.17
C ASN A 111 -9.42 26.35 -25.74
N ASN A 112 -8.60 26.21 -24.69
CA ASN A 112 -7.70 27.28 -24.24
C ASN A 112 -6.47 26.72 -23.50
N ARG A 113 -5.38 27.49 -23.46
CA ARG A 113 -4.12 27.16 -22.77
C ARG A 113 -3.68 28.21 -21.74
N SER A 114 -4.52 29.17 -21.38
CA SER A 114 -4.25 30.12 -20.29
C SER A 114 -4.08 29.44 -18.92
N PRO A 115 -3.36 30.06 -17.97
CA PRO A 115 -3.24 29.52 -16.62
C PRO A 115 -4.60 29.25 -15.96
N GLY A 116 -4.75 28.09 -15.30
CA GLY A 116 -5.99 27.67 -14.62
C GLY A 116 -7.10 27.12 -15.53
N TYR A 117 -6.93 27.16 -16.85
CA TYR A 117 -7.91 26.60 -17.79
C TYR A 117 -7.58 25.16 -18.19
N TYR A 118 -8.57 24.29 -18.01
CA TYR A 118 -8.56 22.91 -18.48
C TYR A 118 -9.97 22.43 -18.89
N ASP A 119 -10.04 21.63 -19.95
CA ASP A 119 -11.25 20.93 -20.43
C ASP A 119 -11.37 19.55 -19.74
N GLY A 120 -12.56 18.95 -19.75
CA GLY A 120 -12.80 17.63 -19.15
C GLY A 120 -12.76 17.60 -17.61
N ARG A 121 -12.96 18.76 -16.96
CA ARG A 121 -13.11 18.87 -15.49
C ARG A 121 -14.53 18.59 -14.99
N TYR A 122 -15.53 18.93 -15.80
CA TYR A 122 -16.94 18.71 -15.46
C TYR A 122 -17.42 17.43 -16.12
N TRP A 123 -18.14 16.62 -15.35
CA TRP A 123 -18.83 15.41 -15.79
C TRP A 123 -20.36 15.65 -15.76
N THR A 124 -21.13 14.70 -16.31
CA THR A 124 -22.61 14.77 -16.37
C THR A 124 -23.26 14.19 -15.14
#